data_AF-A0A0G1VWA6-F1
#
_entry.id   AF-A0A0G1VWA6-F1
#
_cell.length_a   1.000
_cell.length_b   1.000
_cell.length_c   1.000
_cell.angle_alpha   90.00
_cell.angle_beta   90.00
_cell.angle_gamma   90.00
#
_symmetry.space_group_name_H-M   'P 1'
#
loop_
_entity.id
_entity.type
_entity.pdbx_description
1 polymer ?
#
loop_
_entity_poly.entity_id
_entity_poly.type
_entity_poly.pdbx_seq_one_letter_code
_entity_poly.pdbx_strand_id
1 'polypeptide(L)'
;MIGLIIIAVGGLGFFGGMKYQQSKVPSFGGNRGQFGANGVRSGGGLPAGRQGQIVGEILSADDKSITVKLVDGSSKMIILGVNT
;
A
#
# COMPACT_ATOMS: atom_id res chain seq x y z
N MET A 1 17.81 -9.91 49.74
CA MET A 1 16.91 -11.01 49.28
C MET A 1 15.80 -10.51 48.37
N ILE A 2 15.05 -9.46 48.74
CA ILE A 2 13.91 -8.95 47.95
C ILE A 2 14.27 -8.51 46.51
N GLY A 3 15.46 -7.92 46.31
CA GLY A 3 15.92 -7.49 44.98
C GLY A 3 16.13 -8.63 43.98
N LEU A 4 16.59 -9.80 44.44
CA LEU A 4 16.76 -10.98 43.58
C LEU A 4 15.42 -11.54 43.12
N ILE A 5 14.40 -11.46 43.98
CA ILE A 5 13.04 -11.91 43.66
C ILE A 5 12.42 -11.00 42.58
N ILE A 6 12.63 -9.68 42.69
CA ILE A 6 12.12 -8.73 41.69
C ILE A 6 12.76 -8.97 40.32
N ILE A 7 14.07 -9.22 40.28
CA ILE A 7 14.79 -9.52 39.03
C ILE A 7 14.32 -10.86 38.44
N ALA A 8 14.14 -11.89 39.28
CA ALA A 8 13.67 -13.19 38.82
C ALA A 8 12.24 -13.13 38.26
N VAL A 9 11.31 -12.49 38.97
CA VAL A 9 9.91 -12.37 38.53
C VAL A 9 9.77 -11.48 37.30
N GLY A 10 10.51 -10.36 37.25
CA GLY A 10 10.53 -9.47 36.09
C GLY A 10 11.13 -10.14 34.84
N GLY A 11 12.24 -10.86 34.99
CA GLY A 11 12.89 -11.58 33.90
C GLY A 11 12.05 -12.75 33.36
N LEU A 12 11.48 -13.57 34.25
CA LEU A 12 10.65 -14.71 33.87
C LEU A 12 9.30 -14.27 33.29
N GLY A 13 8.68 -13.23 33.85
CA GLY A 13 7.43 -12.66 33.34
C GLY A 13 7.60 -12.01 31.97
N PHE A 14 8.68 -11.25 31.77
CA PHE A 14 8.99 -10.63 30.48
C PHE A 14 9.33 -11.67 29.40
N PHE A 15 10.21 -12.63 29.71
CA PHE A 15 10.60 -13.68 28.75
C PHE A 15 9.44 -14.64 28.44
N GLY A 16 8.67 -15.04 29.46
CA GLY A 16 7.47 -15.85 29.31
C GLY A 16 6.39 -15.13 28.52
N GLY A 17 6.15 -13.85 28.79
CA GLY A 17 5.22 -13.00 28.06
C GLY A 17 5.59 -12.83 26.57
N MET A 18 6.87 -12.61 26.27
CA MET A 18 7.37 -12.53 24.88
C MET A 18 7.21 -13.86 24.14
N LYS A 19 7.58 -14.99 24.75
CA LYS A 19 7.39 -16.34 24.16
C LYS A 19 5.92 -16.67 23.93
N TYR A 20 5.06 -16.29 24.88
CA TYR A 20 3.61 -16.49 24.77
C TYR A 20 2.98 -15.60 23.70
N GLN A 21 3.43 -14.36 23.55
CA GLN A 21 3.05 -13.52 22.41
C GLN A 21 3.55 -14.14 21.10
N GLN A 22 4.79 -14.62 21.01
CA GLN A 22 5.28 -15.29 19.80
C GLN A 22 4.44 -16.53 19.42
N SER A 23 3.91 -17.28 20.39
CA SER A 23 3.05 -18.44 20.10
C SER A 23 1.59 -18.09 19.84
N LYS A 24 1.10 -16.93 20.30
CA LYS A 24 -0.27 -16.45 20.07
C LYS A 24 -0.43 -15.44 18.94
N VAL A 25 0.63 -14.76 18.53
CA VAL A 25 0.60 -13.82 17.41
C VAL A 25 0.59 -14.68 16.13
N PRO A 26 -0.51 -14.69 15.35
CA PRO A 26 -0.47 -15.26 14.01
C PRO A 26 0.64 -14.52 13.28
N SER A 27 1.53 -15.22 12.57
CA SER A 27 2.68 -14.63 11.90
C SER A 27 2.27 -13.43 11.02
N PHE A 28 2.31 -12.22 11.59
CA PHE A 28 2.32 -10.95 10.86
C PHE A 28 3.68 -10.74 10.17
N GLY A 29 4.51 -11.78 10.08
CA GLY A 29 5.71 -11.89 9.25
C GLY A 29 5.50 -12.70 7.96
N GLY A 30 4.36 -13.37 7.78
CA GLY A 30 4.02 -14.06 6.52
C GLY A 30 3.38 -13.15 5.46
N ASN A 31 2.96 -11.93 5.83
CA ASN A 31 2.16 -11.04 4.99
C ASN A 31 2.84 -9.74 4.53
N ARG A 32 4.14 -9.56 4.78
CA ARG A 32 4.90 -8.48 4.10
C ARG A 32 5.01 -8.68 2.59
N GLY A 33 4.67 -9.87 2.09
CA GLY A 33 4.45 -10.15 0.67
C GLY A 33 3.00 -10.03 0.20
N GLN A 34 1.98 -10.09 1.07
CA GLN A 34 0.58 -10.19 0.63
C GLN A 34 -0.20 -8.88 0.64
N PHE A 35 0.24 -7.87 1.39
CA PHE A 35 -0.22 -6.49 1.17
C PHE A 35 0.51 -5.80 -0.01
N GLY A 36 1.32 -6.55 -0.76
CA GLY A 36 1.88 -6.17 -2.07
C GLY A 36 1.57 -7.17 -3.19
N ALA A 37 1.23 -8.42 -2.89
CA ALA A 37 1.02 -9.48 -3.89
C ALA A 37 -0.44 -9.93 -4.08
N ASN A 38 -1.42 -9.33 -3.39
CA ASN A 38 -2.84 -9.59 -3.67
C ASN A 38 -3.50 -8.52 -4.57
N GLY A 39 -2.73 -7.55 -5.07
CA GLY A 39 -3.11 -6.66 -6.17
C GLY A 39 -2.57 -7.08 -7.54
N VAL A 40 -1.76 -8.15 -7.59
CA VAL A 40 -1.05 -8.63 -8.80
C VAL A 40 -1.59 -9.99 -9.26
N ARG A 41 -2.90 -10.19 -9.11
CA ARG A 41 -3.57 -11.42 -9.58
C ARG A 41 -4.96 -11.12 -10.14
N SER A 42 -5.05 -10.16 -11.06
CA SER A 42 -6.04 -10.23 -12.16
C SER A 42 -5.76 -9.11 -13.17
N GLY A 43 -5.24 -9.48 -14.34
CA GLY A 43 -5.15 -8.58 -15.49
C GLY A 43 -3.83 -7.84 -15.65
N GLY A 44 -2.95 -8.35 -16.53
CA GLY A 44 -1.93 -7.60 -17.26
C GLY A 44 -1.01 -6.73 -16.41
N GLY A 45 0.16 -7.27 -16.05
CA GLY A 45 1.22 -6.52 -15.37
C GLY A 45 1.64 -5.28 -16.16
N LEU A 46 1.03 -4.14 -15.85
CA LEU A 46 1.63 -2.84 -16.06
C LEU A 46 2.26 -2.41 -14.72
N PRO A 47 3.53 -1.99 -14.70
CA PRO A 47 4.16 -1.49 -13.50
C PRO A 47 3.31 -0.39 -12.86
N ALA A 48 3.25 -0.37 -11.53
CA ALA A 48 2.39 0.47 -10.70
C ALA A 48 2.46 1.99 -10.97
N GLY A 49 3.37 2.45 -11.83
CA GLY A 49 3.45 3.84 -12.30
C GLY A 49 2.63 4.18 -13.56
N ARG A 50 1.92 3.20 -14.18
CA ARG A 50 1.08 3.45 -15.38
C ARG A 50 -0.42 3.36 -15.13
N GLN A 51 -0.86 2.98 -13.94
CA GLN A 51 -2.28 2.98 -13.60
C GLN A 51 -2.74 4.44 -13.45
N GLY A 52 -3.34 4.99 -14.50
CA GLY A 52 -3.88 6.36 -14.54
C GLY A 52 -3.22 7.30 -15.54
N GLN A 53 -2.20 6.86 -16.28
CA GLN A 53 -1.62 7.69 -17.34
C GLN A 53 -2.53 7.69 -18.58
N ILE A 54 -2.95 8.88 -19.00
CA ILE A 54 -3.67 9.06 -20.27
C ILE A 54 -2.63 9.34 -21.35
N VAL A 55 -2.59 8.51 -22.39
CA VAL A 55 -1.70 8.67 -23.55
C VAL A 55 -2.58 8.82 -24.80
N GLY A 56 -2.44 9.94 -25.49
CA GLY A 56 -3.27 10.28 -26.64
C GLY A 56 -2.94 11.65 -27.23
N GLU A 57 -3.78 12.11 -28.15
CA GLU A 57 -3.68 13.40 -28.83
C GLU A 57 -4.64 14.40 -28.20
N ILE A 58 -4.18 15.63 -27.93
CA ILE A 58 -5.04 16.69 -27.37
C ILE A 58 -5.95 17.23 -28.47
N LEU A 59 -7.27 17.12 -28.29
CA LEU A 59 -8.27 17.65 -29.22
C LEU A 59 -8.63 19.11 -28.89
N SER A 60 -8.68 19.44 -27.61
CA SER A 60 -8.97 20.79 -27.12
C SER A 60 -8.43 20.99 -25.71
N ALA A 61 -8.15 22.25 -25.38
CA ALA A 61 -7.75 22.67 -24.05
C ALA A 61 -8.47 23.99 -23.70
N ASP A 62 -8.96 24.07 -22.47
CA ASP A 62 -9.55 25.26 -21.87
C ASP A 62 -8.95 25.51 -20.48
N ASP A 63 -9.41 26.55 -19.78
CA ASP A 63 -8.84 26.98 -18.50
C ASP A 63 -8.96 25.93 -17.38
N LYS A 64 -9.89 24.98 -17.50
CA LYS A 64 -10.23 24.01 -16.43
C LYS A 64 -10.23 22.57 -16.91
N SER A 65 -10.00 22.31 -18.20
CA SER A 65 -10.11 20.99 -18.78
C SER A 65 -9.27 20.79 -20.04
N ILE A 66 -8.94 19.52 -20.29
CA ILE A 66 -8.23 19.08 -21.49
C ILE A 66 -8.98 17.87 -22.05
N THR A 67 -9.34 17.88 -23.33
CA THR A 67 -9.93 16.72 -24.01
C THR A 67 -8.88 15.99 -24.83
N VAL A 68 -8.72 14.69 -24.59
CA VAL A 68 -7.71 13.84 -25.23
C VAL A 68 -8.38 12.71 -25.99
N LYS A 69 -8.04 12.56 -27.27
CA LYS A 69 -8.34 11.39 -28.08
C LYS A 69 -7.40 10.26 -27.70
N LEU A 70 -7.97 9.12 -27.32
CA LEU A 70 -7.21 7.91 -27.02
C LEU A 70 -6.90 7.14 -28.30
N VAL A 71 -5.95 6.20 -28.18
CA VAL A 71 -5.54 5.30 -29.27
C VAL A 71 -6.68 4.42 -29.81
N ASP A 72 -7.72 4.17 -29.02
CA ASP A 72 -8.91 3.41 -29.41
C ASP A 72 -9.96 4.28 -30.14
N GLY A 73 -9.66 5.56 -30.38
CA GLY A 73 -10.56 6.51 -31.01
C GLY A 73 -11.60 7.13 -30.06
N SER A 74 -11.70 6.66 -28.82
CA SER A 74 -12.53 7.29 -27.79
C SER A 74 -11.89 8.59 -27.29
N SER A 75 -12.60 9.33 -26.44
CA SER A 75 -12.11 10.58 -25.85
C SER A 75 -12.28 10.59 -24.34
N LYS A 76 -11.36 11.25 -23.65
CA LYS A 76 -11.45 11.55 -22.21
C LYS A 76 -11.30 13.05 -21.97
N MET A 77 -12.08 13.57 -21.03
CA MET A 77 -11.92 14.91 -20.50
C MET A 77 -11.18 14.83 -19.16
N ILE A 78 -10.07 15.56 -19.04
CA ILE A 78 -9.30 15.73 -17.80
C ILE A 78 -9.72 17.05 -17.18
N ILE A 79 -10.13 17.04 -15.92
CA ILE A 79 -10.43 18.27 -15.15
C ILE A 79 -9.17 18.72 -14.42
N LEU A 80 -8.80 19.99 -14.61
CA LEU A 80 -7.66 20.62 -13.97
C LEU A 80 -8.08 21.16 -12.60
N GLY A 81 -7.48 20.61 -11.55
CA GLY A 81 -7.57 21.17 -10.20
C GLY A 81 -6.49 22.22 -10.01
N VAL A 82 -6.87 23.42 -9.58
CA VAL A 82 -5.90 24.43 -9.11
C VAL A 82 -5.58 24.13 -7.65
N ASN A 83 -4.31 24.01 -7.34
CA ASN A 83 -3.83 23.92 -5.96
C ASN A 83 -2.76 25.01 -5.77
N THR A 84 -2.98 25.89 -4.79
CA THR A 84 -2.13 27.02 -4.44
C THR A 84 -1.22 26.69 -3.28
#